data_AF-A0A225UCD8-F1
#
_entry.id   AF-A0A225UCD8-F1
#
_cell.length_a   1.000
_cell.length_b   1.000
_cell.length_c   1.000
_cell.angle_alpha   90.00
_cell.angle_beta   90.00
_cell.angle_gamma   90.00
#
_symmetry.space_group_name_H-M   'P 1'
#
loop_
_entity.id
_entity.type
_entity.pdbx_description
1 polymer ?
#
loop_
_entity_poly.entity_id
_entity_poly.type
_entity_poly.pdbx_seq_one_letter_code
_entity_poly.pdbx_strand_id
1 'polypeptide(L)'
;MGVEEELPENQDNFTDYWGEHLVDRAPCCSSIKFAHLDTANNSWTSTKQQQKVCDRALAVSDTSTESTITDTIVVTHSMGNLMLAGAIANGLCNLDSSSTWVGLAAPMKGSMASDFVQESCAGETNIVWEKIGNITGRCPASTALKSLAYQGGNNTSDELDAAYTAAQEVYEKNVYAAMCSKWYSGIPSKYQAQFWALGVMVPHQSSKNDGMNFKVALSDSPNRSLKILGNFYKTRLNHYDMEFLSGDSLLNGDKMPVKWFECLL
;
A
#
# COMPACT_ATOMS: atom_id res chain seq x y z
N MET A 1 -5.45 0.15 -11.78
CA MET A 1 -4.96 -0.06 -10.41
C MET A 1 -4.96 1.29 -9.75
N GLY A 2 -5.47 1.39 -8.53
CA GLY A 2 -5.81 2.66 -7.90
C GLY A 2 -7.31 2.91 -7.95
N VAL A 3 -7.77 3.76 -7.04
CA VAL A 3 -9.15 4.26 -6.96
C VAL A 3 -9.26 5.45 -7.93
N GLU A 4 -10.22 5.41 -8.86
CA GLU A 4 -10.45 6.48 -9.83
C GLU A 4 -11.47 7.52 -9.32
N GLU A 5 -12.49 7.05 -8.59
CA GLU A 5 -13.53 7.91 -8.03
C GLU A 5 -13.16 8.36 -6.61
N GLU A 6 -12.90 9.65 -6.46
CA GLU A 6 -12.72 10.30 -5.16
C GLU A 6 -14.08 10.69 -4.56
N LEU A 7 -14.25 10.42 -3.25
CA LEU A 7 -15.41 10.89 -2.51
C LEU A 7 -15.03 12.09 -1.62
N PRO A 8 -15.95 13.04 -1.40
CA PRO A 8 -15.66 14.29 -0.71
C PRO A 8 -15.43 14.12 0.80
N GLU A 9 -15.84 13.01 1.40
CA GLU A 9 -15.74 12.73 2.83
C GLU A 9 -15.30 11.28 3.10
N ASN A 10 -14.91 11.01 4.35
CA ASN A 10 -14.67 9.64 4.80
C ASN A 10 -15.98 8.83 4.77
N GLN A 11 -15.92 7.59 4.31
CA GLN A 11 -17.06 6.69 4.24
C GLN A 11 -17.10 5.75 5.44
N ASP A 12 -18.28 5.25 5.78
CA ASP A 12 -18.46 4.20 6.79
C ASP A 12 -18.15 2.79 6.25
N ASN A 13 -18.04 2.65 4.93
CA ASN A 13 -17.72 1.39 4.29
C ASN A 13 -16.98 1.60 2.96
N PHE A 14 -16.08 0.68 2.63
CA PHE A 14 -15.44 0.57 1.33
C PHE A 14 -15.12 -0.89 0.99
N THR A 15 -16.14 -1.75 1.03
CA THR A 15 -16.02 -3.20 0.80
C THR A 15 -15.39 -3.55 -0.55
N ASP A 16 -15.62 -2.75 -1.59
CA ASP A 16 -15.06 -3.00 -2.92
C ASP A 16 -13.53 -3.00 -2.95
N TYR A 17 -12.89 -2.24 -2.04
CA TYR A 17 -11.43 -2.18 -1.90
C TYR A 17 -10.92 -2.97 -0.70
N TRP A 18 -11.52 -2.81 0.48
CA TRP A 18 -11.04 -3.41 1.74
C TRP A 18 -11.71 -4.74 2.11
N GLY A 19 -12.65 -5.21 1.30
CA GLY A 19 -13.45 -6.39 1.59
C GLY A 19 -14.43 -6.21 2.75
N GLU A 20 -15.18 -7.27 3.03
CA GLU A 20 -16.19 -7.29 4.10
C GLU A 20 -15.60 -7.73 5.44
N HIS A 21 -14.36 -8.21 5.46
CA HIS A 21 -13.78 -8.88 6.63
C HIS A 21 -13.12 -7.93 7.63
N LEU A 22 -13.04 -6.62 7.35
CA LEU A 22 -12.34 -5.65 8.22
C LEU A 22 -13.26 -4.96 9.24
N VAL A 23 -14.51 -4.62 8.86
CA VAL A 23 -15.35 -3.66 9.59
C VAL A 23 -15.62 -4.07 11.04
N ASP A 24 -15.76 -5.37 11.31
CA ASP A 24 -16.05 -5.90 12.65
C ASP A 24 -14.80 -6.40 13.41
N ARG A 25 -13.60 -6.07 12.91
CA ARG A 25 -12.32 -6.65 13.37
C ARG A 25 -11.36 -5.65 14.00
N ALA A 26 -11.88 -4.49 14.39
CA ALA A 26 -11.15 -3.48 15.15
C ALA A 26 -11.82 -3.17 16.52
N PRO A 27 -11.82 -4.13 17.47
CA PRO A 27 -12.60 -4.01 18.71
C PRO A 27 -12.14 -2.89 19.65
N CYS A 28 -10.92 -2.36 19.49
CA CYS A 28 -10.43 -1.22 20.27
C CYS A 28 -10.85 0.14 19.70
N CYS A 29 -11.39 0.19 18.49
CA CYS A 29 -11.81 1.42 17.83
C CYS A 29 -13.29 1.71 18.11
N SER A 30 -13.61 2.99 18.34
CA SER A 30 -15.02 3.44 18.43
C SER A 30 -15.70 3.49 17.07
N SER A 31 -14.93 3.65 15.99
CA SER A 31 -15.41 3.61 14.61
C SER A 31 -14.27 3.28 13.64
N ILE A 32 -14.63 2.88 12.42
CA ILE A 32 -13.71 2.74 11.29
C ILE A 32 -14.23 3.64 10.18
N LYS A 33 -13.31 4.38 9.55
CA LYS A 33 -13.60 5.33 8.48
C LYS A 33 -12.70 5.04 7.28
N PHE A 34 -13.26 5.16 6.08
CA PHE A 34 -12.58 4.81 4.84
C PHE A 34 -12.38 6.04 3.95
N ALA A 35 -11.13 6.37 3.67
CA ALA A 35 -10.78 7.42 2.74
C ALA A 35 -10.85 6.91 1.29
N HIS A 36 -11.66 7.57 0.45
CA HIS A 36 -11.66 7.38 -1.00
C HIS A 36 -10.93 8.55 -1.64
N LEU A 37 -9.70 8.33 -2.09
CA LEU A 37 -8.88 9.34 -2.76
C LEU A 37 -8.54 8.86 -4.17
N ASP A 38 -8.57 9.77 -5.16
CA ASP A 38 -8.19 9.44 -6.54
C ASP A 38 -6.69 9.13 -6.59
N THR A 39 -6.40 7.84 -6.57
CA THR A 39 -5.06 7.23 -6.56
C THR A 39 -4.72 6.59 -7.90
N ALA A 40 -5.53 6.81 -8.92
CA ALA A 40 -5.22 6.45 -10.30
C ALA A 40 -4.59 7.64 -11.05
N ASN A 41 -5.14 8.83 -10.86
CA ASN A 41 -4.77 10.03 -11.63
C ASN A 41 -3.86 11.01 -10.88
N ASN A 42 -3.55 10.76 -9.60
CA ASN A 42 -2.67 11.60 -8.80
C ASN A 42 -1.38 10.87 -8.41
N SER A 43 -0.27 11.59 -8.43
CA SER A 43 1.02 11.13 -7.90
C SER A 43 0.99 11.10 -6.37
N TRP A 44 1.68 10.13 -5.76
CA TRP A 44 1.88 10.12 -4.31
C TRP A 44 2.76 11.29 -3.80
N THR A 45 3.55 11.90 -4.69
CA THR A 45 4.37 13.09 -4.40
C THR A 45 3.58 14.40 -4.49
N SER A 46 2.33 14.38 -4.94
CA SER A 46 1.51 15.59 -5.05
C SER A 46 1.15 16.14 -3.67
N THR A 47 1.59 17.36 -3.35
CA THR A 47 1.26 18.04 -2.08
C THR A 47 -0.25 18.14 -1.87
N LYS A 48 -1.03 18.37 -2.93
CA LYS A 48 -2.51 18.39 -2.85
C LYS A 48 -3.05 17.03 -2.44
N GLN A 49 -2.49 15.95 -2.99
CA GLN A 49 -2.93 14.59 -2.68
C GLN A 49 -2.52 14.17 -1.27
N GLN A 50 -1.34 14.58 -0.83
CA GLN A 50 -0.84 14.37 0.52
C GLN A 50 -1.65 15.16 1.56
N GLN A 51 -2.03 16.41 1.25
CA GLN A 51 -2.91 17.21 2.12
C GLN A 51 -4.26 16.50 2.32
N LYS A 52 -4.86 15.96 1.26
CA LYS A 52 -6.08 15.17 1.39
C LYS A 52 -5.90 13.98 2.32
N VAL A 53 -4.77 13.27 2.29
CA VAL A 53 -4.51 12.18 3.26
C VAL A 53 -4.53 12.70 4.70
N CYS A 54 -3.86 13.83 4.96
CA CYS A 54 -3.90 14.46 6.28
C CYS A 54 -5.32 14.85 6.67
N ASP A 55 -6.05 15.56 5.81
CA ASP A 55 -7.42 16.00 6.07
C ASP A 55 -8.34 14.81 6.40
N ARG A 56 -8.20 13.70 5.66
CA ARG A 56 -8.96 12.47 5.92
C ARG A 56 -8.63 11.85 7.27
N ALA A 57 -7.36 11.81 7.65
CA ALA A 57 -6.94 11.24 8.94
C ALA A 57 -7.34 12.13 10.13
N LEU A 58 -7.16 13.46 10.00
CA LEU A 58 -7.52 14.44 11.02
C LEU A 58 -9.03 14.42 11.32
N ALA A 59 -9.86 14.25 10.28
CA ALA A 59 -11.32 14.22 10.42
C ALA A 59 -11.88 12.97 11.13
N VAL A 60 -11.06 11.97 11.47
CA VAL A 60 -11.53 10.75 12.14
C VAL A 60 -11.73 10.97 13.64
N SER A 61 -10.91 11.81 14.26
CA SER A 61 -10.95 12.06 15.70
C SER A 61 -11.14 13.54 16.01
N ASP A 62 -12.18 13.85 16.79
CA ASP A 62 -12.49 15.20 17.29
C ASP A 62 -11.40 15.77 18.22
N THR A 63 -10.48 14.93 18.70
CA THR A 63 -9.34 15.38 19.51
C THR A 63 -8.17 15.88 18.65
N SER A 64 -8.22 15.68 17.33
CA SER A 64 -7.17 16.11 16.40
C SER A 64 -7.08 17.63 16.38
N THR A 65 -5.86 18.14 16.14
CA THR A 65 -5.64 19.59 15.93
C THR A 65 -5.56 19.91 14.43
N GLU A 66 -5.17 21.14 14.08
CA GLU A 66 -5.05 21.55 12.67
C GLU A 66 -4.09 20.66 11.85
N SER A 67 -3.07 20.07 12.49
CA SER A 67 -2.06 19.25 11.80
C SER A 67 -1.66 17.98 12.53
N THR A 68 -2.11 17.77 13.76
CA THR A 68 -1.75 16.59 14.55
C THR A 68 -2.91 15.61 14.63
N ILE A 69 -2.69 14.40 14.11
CA ILE A 69 -3.62 13.27 14.17
C ILE A 69 -3.51 12.60 15.54
N THR A 70 -4.58 12.61 16.33
CA THR A 70 -4.65 12.03 17.68
C THR A 70 -5.69 10.92 17.75
N ASP A 71 -5.54 10.01 18.73
CA ASP A 71 -6.48 8.93 19.04
C ASP A 71 -6.92 8.11 17.81
N THR A 72 -6.03 7.95 16.83
CA THR A 72 -6.36 7.34 15.52
C THR A 72 -5.35 6.27 15.14
N ILE A 73 -5.86 5.10 14.73
CA ILE A 73 -5.07 4.09 14.04
C ILE A 73 -5.19 4.34 12.54
N VAL A 74 -4.12 4.82 11.92
CA VAL A 74 -4.09 5.06 10.47
C VAL A 74 -3.63 3.80 9.78
N VAL A 75 -4.49 3.21 8.96
CA VAL A 75 -4.18 2.03 8.14
C VAL A 75 -3.98 2.46 6.70
N THR A 76 -2.83 2.14 6.10
CA THR A 76 -2.57 2.45 4.69
C THR A 76 -2.17 1.21 3.91
N HIS A 77 -2.62 1.13 2.66
CA HIS A 77 -2.29 0.05 1.74
C HIS A 77 -1.56 0.58 0.50
N SER A 78 -0.58 -0.18 0.01
CA SER A 78 0.12 0.09 -1.25
C SER A 78 0.64 1.54 -1.31
N MET A 79 0.34 2.28 -2.39
CA MET A 79 0.71 3.69 -2.56
C MET A 79 0.24 4.62 -1.43
N GLY A 80 -0.84 4.27 -0.70
CA GLY A 80 -1.30 5.04 0.45
C GLY A 80 -0.23 5.20 1.53
N ASN A 81 0.69 4.23 1.67
CA ASN A 81 1.81 4.35 2.60
C ASN A 81 2.76 5.49 2.21
N LEU A 82 3.08 5.61 0.91
CA LEU A 82 3.94 6.68 0.39
C LEU A 82 3.27 8.04 0.51
N MET A 83 1.95 8.09 0.29
CA MET A 83 1.18 9.33 0.43
C MET A 83 1.20 9.86 1.87
N LEU A 84 0.96 8.99 2.87
CA LEU A 84 1.06 9.39 4.28
C LEU A 84 2.50 9.72 4.68
N ALA A 85 3.48 8.89 4.27
CA ALA A 85 4.89 9.14 4.52
C ALA A 85 5.32 10.52 3.98
N GLY A 86 4.97 10.80 2.71
CA GLY A 86 5.29 12.05 2.04
C GLY A 86 4.60 13.25 2.69
N ALA A 87 3.34 13.09 3.12
CA ALA A 87 2.62 14.16 3.81
C ALA A 87 3.30 14.55 5.13
N ILE A 88 3.72 13.56 5.92
CA ILE A 88 4.45 13.80 7.18
C ILE A 88 5.86 14.35 6.89
N ALA A 89 6.56 13.83 5.88
CA ALA A 89 7.89 14.32 5.49
C ALA A 89 7.86 15.79 5.06
N ASN A 90 6.78 16.21 4.40
CA ASN A 90 6.55 17.58 3.95
C ASN A 90 5.91 18.48 5.03
N GLY A 91 5.70 17.96 6.25
CA GLY A 91 5.16 18.73 7.37
C GLY A 91 3.69 19.12 7.23
N LEU A 92 2.91 18.41 6.41
CA LEU A 92 1.47 18.67 6.24
C LEU A 92 0.64 18.17 7.42
N CYS A 93 1.08 17.08 8.05
CA CYS A 93 0.54 16.59 9.31
C CYS A 93 1.56 15.72 10.06
N ASN A 94 1.25 15.36 11.30
CA ASN A 94 2.04 14.45 12.12
C ASN A 94 1.14 13.54 12.97
N LEU A 95 1.71 12.43 13.45
CA LEU A 95 1.04 11.52 14.39
C LEU A 95 1.40 11.92 15.82
N ASP A 96 0.38 12.03 16.68
CA ASP A 96 0.59 12.10 18.13
C ASP A 96 0.95 10.73 18.71
N SER A 97 1.47 10.71 19.94
CA SER A 97 1.73 9.49 20.71
C SER A 97 0.50 8.60 20.95
N SER A 98 -0.71 9.16 20.91
CA SER A 98 -1.99 8.43 20.98
C SER A 98 -2.37 7.73 19.67
N SER A 99 -1.70 8.04 18.57
CA SER A 99 -1.97 7.50 17.25
C SER A 99 -0.95 6.45 16.83
N THR A 100 -1.38 5.50 16.01
CA THR A 100 -0.47 4.49 15.44
C THR A 100 -0.67 4.35 13.94
N TRP A 101 0.37 3.90 13.25
CA TRP A 101 0.32 3.63 11.82
C TRP A 101 0.57 2.15 11.52
N VAL A 102 -0.40 1.53 10.84
CA VAL A 102 -0.32 0.19 10.28
C VAL A 102 -0.15 0.26 8.76
N GLY A 103 1.01 -0.17 8.27
CA GLY A 103 1.37 -0.11 6.84
C GLY A 103 1.28 -1.46 6.13
N LEU A 104 0.49 -1.55 5.07
CA LEU A 104 0.22 -2.79 4.33
C LEU A 104 0.79 -2.70 2.92
N ALA A 105 1.57 -3.69 2.50
CA ALA A 105 2.09 -3.79 1.13
C ALA A 105 2.84 -2.54 0.63
N ALA A 106 3.55 -1.85 1.53
CA ALA A 106 4.15 -0.55 1.29
C ALA A 106 5.27 -0.58 0.22
N PRO A 107 5.13 0.11 -0.93
CA PRO A 107 6.14 0.16 -1.99
C PRO A 107 7.17 1.25 -1.70
N MET A 108 7.87 1.16 -0.57
CA MET A 108 8.78 2.21 -0.08
C MET A 108 9.99 2.51 -0.99
N LYS A 109 10.25 1.67 -2.00
CA LYS A 109 11.27 1.87 -3.05
C LYS A 109 10.66 1.91 -4.45
N GLY A 110 9.36 2.18 -4.56
CA GLY A 110 8.63 2.12 -5.81
C GLY A 110 8.27 0.71 -6.25
N SER A 111 7.93 0.55 -7.53
CA SER A 111 7.37 -0.67 -8.10
C SER A 111 8.01 -1.14 -9.39
N MET A 112 8.58 -2.34 -9.36
CA MET A 112 9.05 -3.02 -10.56
C MET A 112 7.90 -3.30 -11.54
N ALA A 113 6.69 -3.53 -11.02
CA ALA A 113 5.51 -3.66 -11.86
C ALA A 113 5.12 -2.32 -12.52
N SER A 114 5.38 -1.18 -11.87
CA SER A 114 5.23 0.13 -12.52
C SER A 114 6.21 0.28 -13.67
N ASP A 115 7.50 0.05 -13.45
CA ASP A 115 8.52 0.16 -14.49
C ASP A 115 8.18 -0.73 -15.69
N PHE A 116 7.81 -1.99 -15.43
CA PHE A 116 7.40 -2.92 -16.48
C PHE A 116 6.18 -2.42 -17.27
N VAL A 117 5.18 -1.80 -16.63
CA VAL A 117 4.04 -1.19 -17.35
C VAL A 117 4.49 0.02 -18.18
N GLN A 118 5.34 0.90 -17.64
CA GLN A 118 5.83 2.08 -18.34
C GLN A 118 6.62 1.70 -19.60
N GLU A 119 7.58 0.79 -19.47
CA GLU A 119 8.38 0.24 -20.56
C GLU A 119 7.50 -0.43 -21.62
N SER A 120 6.51 -1.22 -21.19
CA SER A 120 5.60 -1.89 -22.12
C SER A 120 4.73 -0.89 -22.89
N CYS A 121 4.24 0.16 -22.23
CA CYS A 121 3.48 1.22 -22.91
C CYS A 121 4.34 2.09 -23.84
N ALA A 122 5.65 2.15 -23.61
CA ALA A 122 6.61 2.77 -24.52
C ALA A 122 7.01 1.86 -25.70
N GLY A 123 6.55 0.61 -25.73
CA GLY A 123 6.89 -0.37 -26.76
C GLY A 123 8.25 -1.05 -26.56
N GLU A 124 8.81 -0.98 -25.34
CA GLU A 124 10.14 -1.49 -25.01
C GLU A 124 10.12 -2.96 -24.56
N THR A 125 8.93 -3.55 -24.36
CA THR A 125 8.76 -4.96 -24.04
C THR A 125 8.06 -5.71 -25.17
N ASN A 126 8.39 -7.00 -25.33
CA ASN A 126 7.71 -7.90 -26.28
C ASN A 126 6.33 -8.37 -25.78
N ILE A 127 5.87 -7.86 -24.63
CA ILE A 127 4.67 -8.33 -23.94
C ILE A 127 3.53 -7.35 -24.17
N VAL A 128 2.49 -7.81 -24.87
CA VAL A 128 1.25 -7.04 -25.05
C VAL A 128 0.36 -7.28 -23.84
N TRP A 129 0.33 -6.32 -22.90
CA TRP A 129 -0.51 -6.37 -21.70
C TRP A 129 -1.97 -6.72 -21.96
N GLU A 130 -2.53 -6.19 -23.05
CA GLU A 130 -3.93 -6.43 -23.44
C GLU A 130 -4.23 -7.90 -23.72
N LYS A 131 -3.21 -8.73 -23.98
CA LYS A 131 -3.36 -10.17 -24.22
C LYS A 131 -3.23 -11.02 -22.95
N ILE A 132 -2.87 -10.41 -21.81
CA ILE A 132 -2.69 -11.10 -20.54
C ILE A 132 -3.95 -10.90 -19.70
N GLY A 133 -4.75 -11.96 -19.57
CA GLY A 133 -5.78 -12.11 -18.54
C GLY A 133 -6.68 -10.89 -18.32
N ASN A 134 -7.46 -10.46 -19.32
CA ASN A 134 -8.38 -9.32 -19.24
C ASN A 134 -7.76 -7.99 -18.71
N ILE A 135 -6.43 -7.85 -18.67
CA ILE A 135 -5.74 -6.61 -18.30
C ILE A 135 -5.73 -5.66 -19.51
N THR A 136 -6.91 -5.16 -19.87
CA THR A 136 -7.09 -4.15 -20.93
C THR A 136 -7.00 -2.73 -20.35
N GLY A 137 -6.60 -1.74 -21.14
CA GLY A 137 -6.63 -0.33 -20.75
C GLY A 137 -5.52 0.14 -19.80
N ARG A 138 -4.35 -0.52 -19.78
CA ARG A 138 -3.21 -0.10 -18.94
C ARG A 138 -2.27 0.91 -19.60
N CYS A 139 -2.45 1.17 -20.89
CA CYS A 139 -1.72 2.18 -21.62
C CYS A 139 -2.67 3.31 -22.05
N PRO A 140 -2.25 4.59 -21.93
CA PRO A 140 -0.98 5.03 -21.35
C PRO A 140 -0.91 4.76 -19.84
N ALA A 141 0.30 4.58 -19.31
CA ALA A 141 0.49 4.42 -17.87
C ALA A 141 -0.08 5.63 -17.13
N SER A 142 -0.86 5.37 -16.07
CA SER A 142 -1.52 6.43 -15.29
C SER A 142 -0.51 7.28 -14.52
N THR A 143 -0.92 8.47 -14.07
CA THR A 143 -0.08 9.36 -13.26
C THR A 143 0.44 8.66 -12.01
N ALA A 144 -0.43 7.91 -11.33
CA ALA A 144 -0.05 7.17 -10.13
C ALA A 144 0.99 6.09 -10.43
N LEU A 145 0.80 5.32 -11.50
CA LEU A 145 1.77 4.30 -11.91
C LEU A 145 3.12 4.93 -12.20
N LYS A 146 3.17 5.99 -13.01
CA LYS A 146 4.43 6.71 -13.31
C LYS A 146 5.15 7.18 -12.06
N SER A 147 4.41 7.68 -11.06
CA SER A 147 4.99 8.11 -9.79
C SER A 147 5.55 6.97 -8.93
N LEU A 148 5.23 5.72 -9.25
CA LEU A 148 5.70 4.52 -8.56
C LEU A 148 6.90 3.86 -9.24
N ALA A 149 7.65 4.56 -10.10
CA ALA A 149 8.88 4.03 -10.69
C ALA A 149 9.84 3.53 -9.59
N TYR A 150 10.57 2.45 -9.86
CA TYR A 150 11.47 1.88 -8.85
C TYR A 150 12.63 2.84 -8.56
N GLN A 151 12.93 3.06 -7.28
CA GLN A 151 13.97 3.98 -6.83
C GLN A 151 15.35 3.59 -7.39
N GLY A 152 16.06 4.54 -7.99
CA GLY A 152 17.32 4.30 -8.70
C GLY A 152 17.19 3.52 -10.02
N GLY A 153 15.97 3.28 -10.51
CA GLY A 153 15.68 2.66 -11.81
C GLY A 153 15.68 3.67 -12.96
N ASN A 154 15.45 3.20 -14.20
CA ASN A 154 15.51 4.04 -15.40
C ASN A 154 14.35 5.03 -15.53
N ASN A 155 13.20 4.73 -14.91
CA ASN A 155 11.99 5.55 -14.98
C ASN A 155 11.85 6.53 -13.81
N THR A 156 12.85 6.62 -12.93
CA THR A 156 12.86 7.54 -11.79
C THR A 156 13.53 8.88 -12.13
N SER A 157 13.42 9.85 -11.23
CA SER A 157 14.18 11.09 -11.24
C SER A 157 14.87 11.31 -9.90
N ASP A 158 15.90 12.16 -9.84
CA ASP A 158 16.56 12.53 -8.59
C ASP A 158 15.56 13.07 -7.54
N GLU A 159 14.54 13.80 -8.01
CA GLU A 159 13.49 14.36 -7.16
C GLU A 159 12.57 13.25 -6.59
N LEU A 160 12.22 12.24 -7.40
CA LEU A 160 11.46 11.09 -6.94
C LEU A 160 12.27 10.21 -5.97
N ASP A 161 13.55 10.02 -6.23
CA ASP A 161 14.47 9.28 -5.35
C ASP A 161 14.67 9.99 -4.00
N ALA A 162 14.76 11.33 -4.01
CA ALA A 162 14.80 12.14 -2.79
C ALA A 162 13.48 12.01 -2.00
N ALA A 163 12.33 12.07 -2.69
CA ALA A 163 11.03 11.86 -2.06
C ALA A 163 10.92 10.47 -1.42
N TYR A 164 11.39 9.42 -2.10
CA TYR A 164 11.44 8.07 -1.55
C TYR A 164 12.29 7.99 -0.29
N THR A 165 13.43 8.68 -0.26
CA THR A 165 14.33 8.69 0.89
C THR A 165 13.67 9.34 2.10
N ALA A 166 13.06 10.52 1.91
CA ALA A 166 12.32 11.20 2.97
C ALA A 166 11.12 10.36 3.47
N ALA A 167 10.38 9.73 2.55
CA ALA A 167 9.27 8.84 2.90
C ALA A 167 9.73 7.62 3.69
N GLN A 168 10.88 7.02 3.33
CA GLN A 168 11.47 5.89 4.04
C GLN A 168 11.84 6.26 5.48
N GLU A 169 12.49 7.41 5.70
CA GLU A 169 12.84 7.87 7.04
C GLU A 169 11.60 8.05 7.93
N VAL A 170 10.54 8.66 7.37
CA VAL A 170 9.26 8.83 8.07
C VAL A 170 8.60 7.49 8.36
N TYR A 171 8.52 6.61 7.36
CA TYR A 171 7.93 5.28 7.50
C TYR A 171 8.65 4.48 8.58
N GLU A 172 9.98 4.41 8.51
CA GLU A 172 10.81 3.71 9.50
C GLU A 172 10.69 4.30 10.90
N LYS A 173 10.53 5.61 11.05
CA LYS A 173 10.37 6.24 12.36
C LYS A 173 8.99 5.99 12.97
N ASN A 174 7.93 6.09 12.17
CA ASN A 174 6.57 6.22 12.67
C ASN A 174 5.70 4.96 12.52
N VAL A 175 6.04 4.03 11.62
CA VAL A 175 5.21 2.84 11.45
C VAL A 175 5.28 1.96 12.69
N TYR A 176 4.12 1.64 13.26
CA TYR A 176 3.98 0.79 14.44
C TYR A 176 3.97 -0.69 14.07
N ALA A 177 3.30 -1.01 12.97
CA ALA A 177 3.15 -2.36 12.45
C ALA A 177 3.12 -2.36 10.92
N ALA A 178 3.62 -3.42 10.30
CA ALA A 178 3.56 -3.56 8.85
C ALA A 178 3.31 -4.99 8.41
N MET A 179 2.54 -5.14 7.33
CA MET A 179 2.34 -6.41 6.64
C MET A 179 3.09 -6.38 5.30
N CYS A 180 3.91 -7.41 5.07
CA CYS A 180 4.72 -7.54 3.86
C CYS A 180 4.70 -8.98 3.38
N SER A 181 4.47 -9.20 2.10
CA SER A 181 4.46 -10.55 1.54
C SER A 181 5.75 -10.93 0.83
N LYS A 182 6.06 -12.23 0.85
CA LYS A 182 7.12 -12.87 0.07
C LYS A 182 6.59 -13.76 -1.05
N TRP A 183 5.28 -13.75 -1.35
CA TRP A 183 4.70 -14.68 -2.34
C TRP A 183 3.42 -14.16 -2.99
N TYR A 184 3.38 -14.20 -4.33
CA TYR A 184 2.28 -13.70 -5.15
C TYR A 184 1.12 -14.71 -5.30
N SER A 185 1.32 -15.96 -4.88
CA SER A 185 0.26 -16.97 -4.80
C SER A 185 -0.39 -16.98 -3.42
N GLY A 186 -1.34 -16.07 -3.24
CA GLY A 186 -2.06 -15.77 -2.01
C GLY A 186 -3.23 -16.73 -1.74
N ILE A 187 -4.30 -16.21 -1.16
CA ILE A 187 -5.51 -16.97 -0.83
C ILE A 187 -6.26 -17.28 -2.14
N PRO A 188 -6.79 -18.51 -2.33
CA PRO A 188 -7.58 -18.82 -3.52
C PRO A 188 -8.75 -17.85 -3.70
N SER A 189 -8.68 -17.02 -4.73
CA SER A 189 -9.68 -15.99 -5.04
C SER A 189 -9.71 -15.68 -6.55
N LYS A 190 -10.71 -14.91 -6.99
CA LYS A 190 -10.84 -14.46 -8.40
C LYS A 190 -9.66 -13.57 -8.85
N TYR A 191 -8.92 -12.99 -7.91
CA TYR A 191 -7.76 -12.12 -8.16
C TYR A 191 -6.46 -12.89 -8.36
N GLN A 192 -6.46 -14.20 -8.17
CA GLN A 192 -5.20 -14.95 -8.09
C GLN A 192 -4.48 -15.06 -9.45
N ALA A 193 -5.24 -15.14 -10.54
CA ALA A 193 -4.69 -15.29 -11.90
C ALA A 193 -3.85 -14.07 -12.31
N GLN A 194 -4.31 -12.84 -12.02
CA GLN A 194 -3.55 -11.63 -12.33
C GLN A 194 -2.21 -11.59 -11.57
N PHE A 195 -2.18 -11.95 -10.28
CA PHE A 195 -0.95 -11.93 -9.50
C PHE A 195 0.01 -13.05 -9.84
N TRP A 196 -0.48 -14.19 -10.33
CA TRP A 196 0.39 -15.20 -10.95
C TRP A 196 1.07 -14.65 -12.20
N ALA A 197 0.30 -13.97 -13.06
CA ALA A 197 0.85 -13.35 -14.25
C ALA A 197 1.93 -12.31 -13.88
N LEU A 198 1.57 -11.34 -13.02
CA LEU A 198 2.48 -10.29 -12.60
C LEU A 198 3.72 -10.82 -11.85
N GLY A 199 3.55 -11.82 -10.98
CA GLY A 199 4.65 -12.43 -10.25
C GLY A 199 5.66 -13.18 -11.12
N VAL A 200 5.24 -13.62 -12.31
CA VAL A 200 6.07 -14.37 -13.27
C VAL A 200 6.68 -13.46 -14.34
N MET A 201 5.91 -12.49 -14.87
CA MET A 201 6.33 -11.71 -16.04
C MET A 201 7.10 -10.45 -15.69
N VAL A 202 6.78 -9.80 -14.57
CA VAL A 202 7.52 -8.62 -14.12
C VAL A 202 8.93 -9.06 -13.73
N PRO A 203 9.98 -8.36 -14.19
CA PRO A 203 11.37 -8.69 -13.85
C PRO A 203 11.71 -8.26 -12.41
N HIS A 204 11.09 -8.92 -11.43
CA HIS A 204 11.33 -8.65 -10.01
C HIS A 204 12.79 -8.94 -9.62
N GLN A 205 13.34 -8.15 -8.70
CA GLN A 205 14.67 -8.40 -8.12
C GLN A 205 14.76 -9.72 -7.34
N SER A 206 13.61 -10.34 -7.03
CA SER A 206 13.53 -11.61 -6.31
C SER A 206 12.30 -12.41 -6.71
N SER A 207 12.41 -13.74 -6.62
CA SER A 207 11.25 -14.65 -6.71
C SER A 207 10.29 -14.53 -5.53
N LYS A 208 10.73 -13.88 -4.44
CA LYS A 208 9.85 -13.42 -3.38
C LYS A 208 9.26 -12.11 -3.87
N ASN A 209 7.94 -12.01 -4.02
CA ASN A 209 7.19 -10.79 -4.33
C ASN A 209 5.71 -11.05 -4.08
N ASP A 210 4.91 -10.01 -3.92
CA ASP A 210 3.45 -10.09 -3.73
C ASP A 210 2.65 -9.99 -5.05
N GLY A 211 3.37 -9.96 -6.18
CA GLY A 211 2.85 -9.72 -7.52
C GLY A 211 3.04 -8.27 -7.99
N MET A 212 3.29 -7.32 -7.08
CA MET A 212 3.59 -5.93 -7.42
C MET A 212 5.02 -5.55 -7.05
N ASN A 213 5.50 -6.04 -5.89
CA ASN A 213 6.79 -5.70 -5.34
C ASN A 213 7.32 -6.73 -4.34
N PHE A 214 8.62 -6.60 -4.06
CA PHE A 214 9.25 -7.22 -2.90
C PHE A 214 10.27 -6.29 -2.27
N LYS A 215 10.30 -6.34 -0.93
CA LYS A 215 11.02 -5.47 0.02
C LYS A 215 10.23 -4.24 0.43
N VAL A 216 9.79 -4.29 1.68
CA VAL A 216 9.43 -3.11 2.46
C VAL A 216 10.72 -2.57 3.06
N ALA A 217 10.91 -1.24 3.11
CA ALA A 217 12.12 -0.59 3.63
C ALA A 217 12.59 -1.17 4.99
N LEU A 218 11.64 -1.61 5.81
CA LEU A 218 11.88 -2.27 7.10
C LEU A 218 12.70 -3.56 7.04
N SER A 219 12.81 -4.23 5.88
CA SER A 219 13.49 -5.53 5.79
C SER A 219 14.99 -5.47 6.10
N ASP A 220 15.58 -4.28 5.98
CA ASP A 220 17.02 -4.07 6.14
C ASP A 220 17.36 -3.47 7.53
N SER A 221 16.34 -3.15 8.35
CA SER A 221 16.53 -2.62 9.70
C SER A 221 16.66 -3.76 10.73
N PRO A 222 17.80 -3.89 11.44
CA PRO A 222 18.04 -5.00 12.36
C PRO A 222 17.05 -5.06 13.54
N ASN A 223 16.49 -3.92 13.95
CA ASN A 223 15.52 -3.82 15.05
C ASN A 223 14.07 -4.12 14.63
N ARG A 224 13.80 -4.26 13.33
CA ARG A 224 12.44 -4.47 12.78
C ARG A 224 12.39 -5.70 11.86
N SER A 225 13.03 -6.78 12.31
CA SER A 225 13.01 -8.05 11.58
C SER A 225 11.57 -8.57 11.38
N LEU A 226 11.21 -8.81 10.13
CA LEU A 226 9.91 -9.37 9.75
C LEU A 226 9.73 -10.79 10.31
N LYS A 227 8.66 -11.03 11.07
CA LYS A 227 8.33 -12.31 11.72
C LYS A 227 7.05 -12.90 11.13
N ILE A 228 6.88 -14.21 11.26
CA ILE A 228 5.63 -14.89 10.83
C ILE A 228 4.44 -14.41 11.67
N LEU A 229 4.67 -13.99 12.92
CA LEU A 229 3.68 -13.39 13.82
C LEU A 229 4.35 -12.28 14.65
N GLY A 230 3.71 -11.11 14.74
CA GLY A 230 4.18 -9.90 15.43
C GLY A 230 3.84 -8.63 14.65
N ASN A 231 4.21 -7.46 15.17
CA ASN A 231 3.90 -6.17 14.54
C ASN A 231 4.42 -6.07 13.09
N PHE A 232 5.47 -6.79 12.75
CA PHE A 232 6.04 -6.83 11.40
C PHE A 232 5.78 -8.20 10.76
N TYR A 233 4.60 -8.36 10.14
CA TYR A 233 4.09 -9.63 9.63
C TYR A 233 4.62 -9.96 8.23
N LYS A 234 5.40 -11.04 8.17
CA LYS A 234 5.89 -11.64 6.93
C LYS A 234 4.94 -12.72 6.43
N THR A 235 4.19 -12.41 5.40
CA THR A 235 3.11 -13.26 4.91
C THR A 235 3.41 -13.89 3.54
N ARG A 236 2.50 -14.73 3.05
CA ARG A 236 2.49 -15.31 1.68
C ARG A 236 1.23 -14.92 0.91
N LEU A 237 0.73 -13.72 1.15
CA LEU A 237 -0.45 -13.12 0.52
C LEU A 237 -0.09 -12.43 -0.80
N ASN A 238 -0.97 -12.48 -1.79
CA ASN A 238 -0.79 -11.58 -2.94
C ASN A 238 -1.08 -10.13 -2.51
N HIS A 239 -0.82 -9.16 -3.39
CA HIS A 239 -0.98 -7.74 -3.07
C HIS A 239 -2.39 -7.40 -2.55
N TYR A 240 -3.44 -7.96 -3.16
CA TYR A 240 -4.84 -7.68 -2.78
C TYR A 240 -5.31 -8.46 -1.55
N ASP A 241 -4.77 -9.63 -1.24
CA ASP A 241 -5.17 -10.30 0.00
C ASP A 241 -4.67 -9.52 1.24
N MET A 242 -3.68 -8.63 1.09
CA MET A 242 -3.27 -7.69 2.15
C MET A 242 -4.25 -6.52 2.33
N GLU A 243 -5.25 -6.37 1.46
CA GLU A 243 -6.41 -5.47 1.63
C GLU A 243 -7.52 -6.13 2.47
N PHE A 244 -7.28 -7.32 3.05
CA PHE A 244 -8.28 -8.14 3.77
C PHE A 244 -9.40 -8.71 2.89
N LEU A 245 -9.38 -8.47 1.57
CA LEU A 245 -10.41 -8.86 0.60
C LEU A 245 -10.82 -10.34 0.66
N SER A 246 -9.84 -11.24 0.82
CA SER A 246 -10.07 -12.68 0.78
C SER A 246 -10.21 -13.31 2.17
N GLY A 247 -10.18 -12.50 3.24
CA GLY A 247 -10.22 -12.97 4.63
C GLY A 247 -8.97 -13.76 5.03
N ASP A 248 -9.14 -14.72 5.93
CA ASP A 248 -8.08 -15.60 6.41
C ASP A 248 -8.06 -16.95 5.70
N SER A 249 -6.86 -17.51 5.51
CA SER A 249 -6.70 -18.86 4.98
C SER A 249 -7.06 -19.92 6.02
N LEU A 250 -7.97 -20.84 5.68
CA LEU A 250 -8.37 -21.95 6.55
C LEU A 250 -7.24 -22.95 6.85
N LEU A 251 -6.25 -23.09 5.96
CA LEU A 251 -5.25 -24.17 6.00
C LEU A 251 -3.81 -23.68 6.10
N ASN A 252 -3.57 -22.37 6.23
CA ASN A 252 -2.21 -21.81 6.19
C ASN A 252 -2.06 -20.62 7.13
N GLY A 253 -1.36 -20.84 8.25
CA GLY A 253 -1.07 -19.80 9.24
C GLY A 253 -0.21 -18.63 8.73
N ASP A 254 0.48 -18.79 7.60
CA ASP A 254 1.22 -17.71 6.95
C ASP A 254 0.30 -16.75 6.15
N LYS A 255 -1.01 -17.00 6.08
CA LYS A 255 -1.99 -16.25 5.27
C LYS A 255 -3.21 -15.85 6.11
N MET A 256 -2.96 -15.09 7.17
CA MET A 256 -3.96 -14.72 8.18
C MET A 256 -4.02 -13.19 8.35
N PRO A 257 -4.34 -12.40 7.30
CA PRO A 257 -4.30 -10.96 7.38
C PRO A 257 -5.29 -10.39 8.41
N VAL A 258 -6.51 -10.95 8.48
CA VAL A 258 -7.57 -10.45 9.36
C VAL A 258 -7.23 -10.75 10.80
N LYS A 259 -6.91 -12.01 11.12
CA LYS A 259 -6.50 -12.39 12.48
C LYS A 259 -5.24 -11.67 12.93
N TRP A 260 -4.28 -11.41 12.04
CA TRP A 260 -3.11 -10.62 12.39
C TRP A 260 -3.48 -9.20 12.81
N PHE A 261 -4.35 -8.53 12.06
CA PHE A 261 -4.81 -7.19 12.38
C PHE A 261 -5.62 -7.17 13.66
N GLU A 262 -6.53 -8.12 13.84
CA GLU A 262 -7.37 -8.23 15.04
C GLU A 262 -6.54 -8.49 16.33
N CYS A 263 -5.41 -9.19 16.23
CA CYS A 263 -4.48 -9.42 17.34
C CYS A 263 -3.46 -8.29 17.55
N LEU A 264 -3.35 -7.36 16.60
CA LEU A 264 -2.46 -6.19 16.71
C LEU A 264 -3.09 -5.09 17.58
N LEU A 265 -4.42 -5.03 17.57
CA LEU A 265 -5.29 -4.05 18.21
C LEU A 265 -5.61 -4.40 19.67
#